data_AF-X1HAR4-F1
#
_entry.id   AF-X1HAR4-F1
#
_cell.length_a   1.000
_cell.length_b   1.000
_cell.length_c   1.000
_cell.angle_alpha   90.00
_cell.angle_beta   90.00
_cell.angle_gamma   90.00
#
_symmetry.space_group_name_H-M   'P 1'
#
loop_
_entity.id
_entity.type
_entity.pdbx_description
1 polymer ?
#
loop_
_entity_poly.entity_id
_entity_poly.type
_entity_poly.pdbx_seq_one_letter_code
_entity_poly.pdbx_strand_id
1 'polypeptide(L)'
;TGLANEEVINGKCERCGSEVTRKKLMQWMLKITTYANRLLKDLDKLNWPEKVKIMQANWIGYSQGCEVIFKAHSKLEKKDYEVPIFTTRPDTLAGATYMVFAPEHELVSKITLPEHKKEVQEYVQQAQKTPERMRTATVKAKTGVFAGAYAVNPINGEEIPIWISDYVLLTYGTGAIMAVPAHDERDFEFAKAFSLPIREVIYSQQSKRVKDGSLAEAYVGEGKLINSGSFNGLDSAIARKRITEWLAKKGEGKKSVNYKLRDWVFSRQRYWGEPIPIIYCSRCG
;
A
#
# COMPACT_ATOMS: atom_id res chain seq x y z
N THR A 1 -4.55 -25.36 -11.62
CA THR A 1 -5.11 -25.30 -10.25
C THR A 1 -4.80 -23.93 -9.66
N GLY A 2 -5.69 -23.39 -8.83
CA GLY A 2 -5.35 -22.32 -7.90
C GLY A 2 -4.28 -22.80 -6.91
N LEU A 3 -3.46 -21.86 -6.46
CA LEU A 3 -2.42 -22.02 -5.45
C LEU A 3 -2.65 -20.94 -4.38
N ALA A 4 -2.45 -21.29 -3.11
CA ALA A 4 -2.37 -20.32 -2.03
C ALA A 4 -1.05 -19.53 -2.10
N ASN A 5 -0.96 -18.39 -1.40
CA ASN A 5 0.27 -17.57 -1.42
C ASN A 5 1.46 -18.34 -0.84
N GLU A 6 1.20 -19.23 0.12
CA GLU A 6 2.18 -20.09 0.79
C GLU A 6 2.77 -21.14 -0.16
N GLU A 7 2.01 -21.57 -1.18
CA GLU A 7 2.42 -22.57 -2.18
C GLU A 7 3.21 -21.93 -3.36
N VAL A 8 3.48 -20.62 -3.28
CA VAL A 8 4.17 -19.85 -4.31
C VAL A 8 5.54 -19.40 -3.78
N ILE A 9 6.58 -20.12 -4.19
CA ILE A 9 7.96 -19.82 -3.79
C ILE A 9 8.65 -19.12 -4.97
N ASN A 10 9.11 -17.87 -4.76
CA ASN A 10 9.73 -17.04 -5.81
C ASN A 10 8.86 -16.92 -7.09
N GLY A 11 7.53 -16.93 -6.94
CA GLY A 11 6.57 -16.86 -8.05
C GLY A 11 6.46 -18.13 -8.89
N LYS A 12 7.01 -19.24 -8.41
CA LYS A 12 6.88 -20.56 -9.00
C LYS A 12 6.07 -21.46 -8.06
N CYS A 13 5.42 -22.45 -8.63
CA CYS A 13 4.75 -23.50 -7.85
C CYS A 13 5.79 -24.22 -6.97
N GLU A 14 5.52 -24.35 -5.66
CA GLU A 14 6.41 -25.04 -4.71
C GLU A 14 6.77 -26.47 -5.15
N ARG A 15 5.89 -27.13 -5.93
CA ARG A 15 6.03 -28.54 -6.32
C ARG A 15 6.66 -28.72 -7.69
N CYS A 16 6.14 -28.04 -8.71
CA CYS A 16 6.52 -28.29 -10.10
C CYS A 16 7.45 -27.22 -10.68
N GLY A 17 7.73 -26.12 -9.95
CA GLY A 17 8.64 -25.07 -10.39
C GLY A 17 8.15 -24.23 -11.59
N SER A 18 6.97 -24.53 -12.14
CA SER A 18 6.38 -23.75 -13.24
C SER A 18 5.98 -22.36 -12.79
N GLU A 19 6.01 -21.40 -13.73
CA GLU A 19 5.59 -20.03 -13.45
C GLU A 19 4.10 -19.95 -13.13
N VAL A 20 3.77 -19.19 -12.09
CA VAL A 20 2.40 -18.99 -11.65
C VAL A 20 1.80 -17.77 -12.35
N THR A 21 0.62 -17.96 -12.94
CA THR A 21 -0.17 -16.87 -13.56
C THR A 21 -1.40 -16.56 -12.72
N ARG A 22 -1.88 -15.31 -12.80
CA ARG A 22 -3.10 -14.90 -12.09
C ARG A 22 -4.32 -15.04 -12.99
N LYS A 23 -5.42 -15.52 -12.40
CA LYS A 23 -6.75 -15.53 -13.01
C LYS A 23 -7.74 -14.98 -12.00
N LYS A 24 -8.67 -14.13 -12.45
CA LYS A 24 -9.79 -13.68 -11.63
C LYS A 24 -10.79 -14.83 -11.54
N LEU A 25 -10.86 -15.47 -10.38
CA LEU A 25 -11.72 -16.61 -10.11
C LEU A 25 -12.41 -16.41 -8.76
N MET A 26 -13.69 -16.78 -8.68
CA MET A 26 -14.37 -16.92 -7.40
C MET A 26 -13.81 -18.17 -6.70
N GLN A 27 -13.24 -18.00 -5.51
CA GLN A 27 -12.62 -19.07 -4.73
C GLN A 27 -13.07 -19.00 -3.28
N TRP A 28 -13.13 -20.16 -2.62
CA TRP A 28 -13.35 -20.26 -1.19
C TRP A 28 -12.08 -19.89 -0.42
N MET A 29 -12.25 -19.02 0.57
CA MET A 29 -11.21 -18.44 1.41
C MET A 29 -11.47 -18.79 2.87
N LEU A 30 -10.42 -19.11 3.62
CA LEU A 30 -10.46 -19.19 5.08
C LEU A 30 -9.98 -17.87 5.67
N LYS A 31 -10.81 -17.28 6.55
CA LYS A 31 -10.57 -15.96 7.15
C LYS A 31 -9.54 -16.00 8.29
N ILE A 32 -8.34 -16.55 8.01
CA ILE A 32 -7.23 -16.71 8.95
C ILE A 32 -6.76 -15.37 9.53
N THR A 33 -6.95 -14.26 8.81
CA THR A 33 -6.62 -12.91 9.26
C THR A 33 -7.34 -12.51 10.55
N THR A 34 -8.53 -13.08 10.82
CA THR A 34 -9.24 -12.90 12.11
C THR A 34 -8.41 -13.36 13.30
N TYR A 35 -7.50 -14.32 13.08
CA TYR A 35 -6.64 -14.91 14.10
C TYR A 35 -5.22 -14.31 14.08
N ALA A 36 -4.90 -13.35 13.21
CA ALA A 36 -3.54 -12.84 13.03
C ALA A 36 -2.87 -12.38 14.33
N ASN A 37 -3.61 -11.64 15.18
CA ASN A 37 -3.11 -11.18 16.48
C ASN A 37 -2.79 -12.35 17.43
N ARG A 38 -3.66 -13.36 17.46
CA ARG A 38 -3.47 -14.55 18.30
C ARG A 38 -2.29 -15.37 17.80
N LEU A 39 -2.25 -15.65 16.50
CA LEU A 39 -1.16 -16.36 15.84
C LEU A 39 0.19 -15.71 16.14
N LEU A 40 0.27 -14.38 16.13
CA LEU A 40 1.50 -13.66 16.45
C LEU A 40 1.85 -13.73 17.94
N LYS A 41 0.91 -13.38 18.83
CA LYS A 41 1.15 -13.34 20.28
C LYS A 41 1.45 -14.72 20.87
N ASP A 42 0.83 -15.76 20.33
CA ASP A 42 0.99 -17.11 20.85
C ASP A 42 2.34 -17.73 20.44
N LEU A 43 3.11 -17.14 19.51
CA LEU A 43 4.49 -17.57 19.19
C LEU A 43 5.41 -17.55 20.43
N ASP A 44 5.20 -16.60 21.33
CA ASP A 44 6.00 -16.45 22.56
C ASP A 44 5.83 -17.65 23.50
N LYS A 45 4.68 -18.33 23.43
CA LYS A 45 4.35 -19.49 24.27
C LYS A 45 4.96 -20.80 23.74
N LEU A 46 5.47 -20.81 22.51
CA LEU A 46 5.95 -22.03 21.85
C LEU A 46 7.42 -22.28 22.19
N ASN A 47 7.76 -23.53 22.49
CA ASN A 47 9.16 -23.97 22.55
C ASN A 47 9.65 -24.37 21.14
N TRP A 48 9.72 -23.39 20.24
CA TRP A 48 10.12 -23.56 18.84
C TRP A 48 11.46 -22.85 18.56
N PRO A 49 12.22 -23.27 17.53
CA PRO A 49 13.41 -22.55 17.12
C PRO A 49 13.11 -21.09 16.79
N GLU A 50 13.95 -20.17 17.28
CA GLU A 50 13.72 -18.73 17.14
C GLU A 50 13.62 -18.28 15.68
N LYS A 51 14.40 -18.90 14.79
CA LYS A 51 14.32 -18.68 13.34
C LYS A 51 12.90 -18.91 12.80
N VAL A 52 12.20 -19.95 13.28
CA VAL A 52 10.83 -20.27 12.83
C VAL A 52 9.84 -19.22 13.35
N LYS A 53 9.98 -18.79 14.62
CA LYS A 53 9.16 -17.73 15.19
C LYS A 53 9.33 -16.42 14.43
N ILE A 54 10.57 -16.03 14.14
CA ILE A 54 10.89 -14.82 13.35
C ILE A 54 10.29 -14.93 11.94
N MET A 55 10.41 -16.09 11.28
CA MET A 55 9.79 -16.29 9.95
C MET A 55 8.27 -16.13 10.00
N GLN A 56 7.60 -16.73 10.99
CA GLN A 56 6.15 -16.60 11.19
C GLN A 56 5.74 -15.15 11.53
N ALA A 57 6.46 -14.48 12.42
CA ALA A 57 6.21 -13.09 12.77
C ALA A 57 6.36 -12.15 11.58
N ASN A 58 7.39 -12.36 10.75
CA ASN A 58 7.61 -11.61 9.52
C ASN A 58 6.54 -11.90 8.46
N TRP A 59 6.08 -13.15 8.36
CA TRP A 59 4.99 -13.55 7.47
C TRP A 59 3.65 -12.92 7.88
N ILE A 60 3.32 -12.99 9.18
CA ILE A 60 2.13 -12.36 9.74
C ILE A 60 2.20 -10.84 9.55
N GLY A 61 3.38 -10.26 9.82
CA GLY A 61 3.73 -8.89 9.49
C GLY A 61 2.81 -7.86 10.13
N TYR A 62 2.79 -7.82 11.47
CA TYR A 62 2.04 -6.80 12.22
C TYR A 62 2.63 -5.42 12.02
N SER A 63 1.76 -4.43 11.85
CA SER A 63 2.13 -3.02 11.79
C SER A 63 1.05 -2.18 12.46
N GLN A 64 1.46 -1.38 13.44
CA GLN A 64 0.60 -0.38 14.05
C GLN A 64 0.82 0.95 13.33
N GLY A 65 -0.27 1.61 12.96
CA GLY A 65 -0.22 2.85 12.20
C GLY A 65 -1.48 3.68 12.32
N CYS A 66 -1.74 4.45 11.29
CA CYS A 66 -2.90 5.30 11.13
C CYS A 66 -3.58 4.96 9.80
N GLU A 67 -4.88 4.75 9.85
CA GLU A 67 -5.72 4.92 8.67
C GLU A 67 -5.96 6.42 8.49
N VAL A 68 -5.78 6.92 7.28
CA VAL A 68 -5.90 8.34 6.92
C VAL A 68 -6.80 8.44 5.70
N ILE A 69 -7.75 9.37 5.70
CA ILE A 69 -8.70 9.54 4.60
C ILE A 69 -8.26 10.75 3.80
N PHE A 70 -7.81 10.51 2.57
CA PHE A 70 -7.62 11.55 1.56
C PHE A 70 -8.93 11.74 0.79
N LYS A 71 -9.15 12.93 0.24
CA LYS A 71 -10.32 13.21 -0.62
C LYS A 71 -9.83 13.38 -2.05
N ALA A 72 -10.18 12.46 -2.94
CA ALA A 72 -9.90 12.56 -4.37
C ALA A 72 -11.05 13.28 -5.08
N HIS A 73 -10.77 14.43 -5.68
CA HIS A 73 -11.80 15.20 -6.38
C HIS A 73 -11.99 14.68 -7.80
N SER A 74 -13.18 14.16 -8.11
CA SER A 74 -13.54 13.80 -9.48
C SER A 74 -14.16 15.00 -10.19
N LYS A 75 -13.40 15.61 -11.11
CA LYS A 75 -13.92 16.63 -12.02
C LYS A 75 -15.01 16.10 -12.96
N LEU A 76 -14.96 14.81 -13.30
CA LEU A 76 -15.95 14.13 -14.14
C LEU A 76 -17.32 14.06 -13.47
N GLU A 77 -17.34 13.62 -12.22
CA GLU A 77 -18.59 13.40 -11.47
C GLU A 77 -18.95 14.57 -10.54
N LYS A 78 -18.10 15.60 -10.48
CA LYS A 78 -18.24 16.79 -9.61
C LYS A 78 -18.47 16.42 -8.15
N LYS A 79 -17.74 15.42 -7.66
CA LYS A 79 -17.83 14.96 -6.26
C LYS A 79 -16.48 14.47 -5.75
N ASP A 80 -16.38 14.44 -4.43
CA ASP A 80 -15.22 13.91 -3.74
C ASP A 80 -15.42 12.42 -3.43
N TYR A 81 -14.35 11.67 -3.60
CA TYR A 81 -14.25 10.27 -3.19
C TYR A 81 -13.32 10.17 -2.00
N GLU A 82 -13.77 9.49 -0.95
CA GLU A 82 -12.90 9.13 0.16
C GLU A 82 -11.92 8.03 -0.26
N VAL A 83 -10.64 8.27 0.02
CA VAL A 83 -9.53 7.37 -0.27
C VAL A 83 -8.85 7.06 1.05
N PRO A 84 -9.36 6.08 1.81
CA PRO A 84 -8.67 5.62 3.00
C PRO A 84 -7.32 5.02 2.58
N ILE A 85 -6.26 5.29 3.32
CA ILE A 85 -4.93 4.70 3.16
C ILE A 85 -4.38 4.31 4.53
N PHE A 86 -3.46 3.35 4.57
CA PHE A 86 -2.76 2.95 5.79
C PHE A 86 -1.30 3.39 5.76
N THR A 87 -0.84 4.02 6.84
CA THR A 87 0.57 4.39 7.00
C THR A 87 1.07 4.10 8.42
N THR A 88 2.29 3.60 8.53
CA THR A 88 3.04 3.50 9.80
C THR A 88 3.79 4.80 10.13
N ARG A 89 3.83 5.74 9.18
CA ARG A 89 4.54 7.03 9.28
C ARG A 89 3.57 8.22 9.16
N PRO A 90 2.55 8.36 10.02
CA PRO A 90 1.70 9.55 10.00
C PRO A 90 2.48 10.84 10.32
N ASP A 91 3.67 10.74 10.92
CA ASP A 91 4.60 11.85 11.12
C ASP A 91 5.07 12.51 9.81
N THR A 92 5.01 11.80 8.68
CA THR A 92 5.49 12.31 7.39
C THR A 92 4.37 12.82 6.48
N LEU A 93 3.11 12.80 6.91
CA LEU A 93 1.95 13.13 6.08
C LEU A 93 2.01 14.51 5.41
N ALA A 94 2.59 15.52 6.07
CA ALA A 94 2.77 16.86 5.48
C ALA A 94 3.71 16.87 4.25
N GLY A 95 4.56 15.83 4.14
CA GLY A 95 5.48 15.62 3.04
C GLY A 95 4.90 14.79 1.91
N ALA A 96 3.62 14.39 1.99
CA ALA A 96 2.96 13.70 0.90
C ALA A 96 2.73 14.67 -0.26
N THR A 97 3.43 14.44 -1.38
CA THR A 97 3.42 15.33 -2.56
C THR A 97 2.68 14.75 -3.76
N TYR A 98 2.30 13.47 -3.71
CA TYR A 98 1.42 12.82 -4.68
C TYR A 98 0.78 11.58 -4.04
N MET A 99 -0.29 11.07 -4.65
CA MET A 99 -0.86 9.76 -4.33
C MET A 99 -0.61 8.78 -5.46
N VAL A 100 -0.52 7.50 -5.12
CA VAL A 100 -0.38 6.43 -6.11
C VAL A 100 -1.45 5.38 -5.91
N PHE A 101 -2.20 5.11 -6.97
CA PHE A 101 -3.26 4.11 -7.00
C PHE A 101 -2.79 2.88 -7.77
N ALA A 102 -3.21 1.71 -7.31
CA ALA A 102 -3.06 0.49 -8.08
C ALA A 102 -3.85 0.60 -9.40
N PRO A 103 -3.32 0.08 -10.52
CA PRO A 103 -4.00 0.01 -11.81
C PRO A 103 -5.42 -0.55 -11.75
N GLU A 104 -5.66 -1.50 -10.85
CA GLU A 104 -6.96 -2.17 -10.66
C GLU A 104 -7.90 -1.45 -9.68
N HIS A 105 -7.50 -0.31 -9.13
CA HIS A 105 -8.28 0.41 -8.13
C HIS A 105 -9.57 0.98 -8.74
N GLU A 106 -10.70 0.79 -8.06
CA GLU A 106 -12.02 1.12 -8.61
C GLU A 106 -12.23 2.61 -8.94
N LEU A 107 -11.57 3.50 -8.20
CA LEU A 107 -11.65 4.93 -8.43
C LEU A 107 -10.91 5.39 -9.68
N VAL A 108 -9.99 4.61 -10.26
CA VAL A 108 -9.22 5.01 -11.44
C VAL A 108 -10.16 5.42 -12.57
N SER A 109 -11.17 4.60 -12.89
CA SER A 109 -12.13 4.93 -13.95
C SER A 109 -13.05 6.11 -13.63
N LYS A 110 -13.20 6.47 -12.34
CA LYS A 110 -14.09 7.54 -11.84
C LYS A 110 -13.40 8.90 -11.75
N ILE A 111 -12.07 8.93 -11.61
CA ILE A 111 -11.30 10.16 -11.44
C ILE A 111 -10.53 10.55 -12.71
N THR A 112 -10.20 9.60 -13.59
CA THR A 112 -9.38 9.87 -14.77
C THR A 112 -10.09 10.76 -15.78
N LEU A 113 -9.51 11.92 -16.07
CA LEU A 113 -10.04 12.87 -17.07
C LEU A 113 -10.05 12.30 -18.49
N PRO A 114 -10.94 12.78 -19.38
CA PRO A 114 -11.05 12.26 -20.76
C PRO A 114 -9.73 12.33 -21.55
N GLU A 115 -8.96 13.40 -21.35
CA GLU A 115 -7.65 13.62 -21.99
C GLU A 115 -6.58 12.59 -21.58
N HIS A 116 -6.65 12.07 -20.35
CA HIS A 116 -5.71 11.06 -19.84
C HIS A 116 -6.25 9.63 -19.97
N LYS A 117 -7.52 9.46 -20.37
CA LYS A 117 -8.22 8.16 -20.36
C LYS A 117 -7.51 7.10 -21.21
N LYS A 118 -7.03 7.46 -22.40
CA LYS A 118 -6.35 6.52 -23.30
C LYS A 118 -5.05 6.00 -22.68
N GLU A 119 -4.19 6.91 -22.23
CA GLU A 119 -2.89 6.59 -21.63
C GLU A 119 -3.06 5.74 -20.36
N VAL A 120 -4.00 6.13 -19.49
CA VAL A 120 -4.33 5.37 -18.26
C VAL A 120 -4.85 3.98 -18.60
N GLN A 121 -5.73 3.84 -19.58
CA GLN A 121 -6.25 2.52 -19.98
C GLN A 121 -5.17 1.61 -20.55
N GLU A 122 -4.29 2.15 -21.41
CA GLU A 122 -3.14 1.41 -21.96
C GLU A 122 -2.20 0.95 -20.84
N TYR A 123 -1.88 1.83 -19.89
CA TYR A 123 -1.06 1.50 -18.73
C TYR A 123 -1.69 0.42 -17.85
N VAL A 124 -2.99 0.53 -17.55
CA VAL A 124 -3.72 -0.47 -16.75
C VAL A 124 -3.70 -1.84 -17.43
N GLN A 125 -3.92 -1.90 -18.75
CA GLN A 125 -3.85 -3.14 -19.51
C GLN A 125 -2.43 -3.74 -19.51
N GLN A 126 -1.39 -2.91 -19.61
CA GLN A 126 0.00 -3.36 -19.54
C GLN A 126 0.36 -3.89 -18.15
N ALA A 127 -0.06 -3.18 -17.09
CA ALA A 127 0.18 -3.60 -15.72
C ALA A 127 -0.53 -4.92 -15.37
N GLN A 128 -1.73 -5.16 -15.91
CA GLN A 128 -2.45 -6.43 -15.74
C GLN A 128 -1.76 -7.62 -16.43
N LYS A 129 -0.99 -7.38 -17.49
CA LYS A 129 -0.16 -8.42 -18.14
C LYS A 129 1.09 -8.74 -17.32
N THR A 130 1.49 -7.86 -16.40
CA THR A 130 2.67 -8.03 -15.56
C THR A 130 2.30 -8.73 -14.25
N PRO A 131 2.89 -9.89 -13.91
CA PRO A 131 2.66 -10.54 -12.63
C PRO A 131 3.01 -9.63 -11.44
N GLU A 132 2.18 -9.64 -10.39
CA GLU A 132 2.37 -8.83 -9.16
C GLU A 132 3.80 -8.90 -8.59
N ARG A 133 4.43 -10.09 -8.59
CA ARG A 133 5.82 -10.26 -8.13
C ARG A 133 6.81 -9.37 -8.89
N MET A 134 6.59 -9.22 -10.20
CA MET A 134 7.47 -8.45 -11.08
C MET A 134 7.19 -6.96 -10.98
N ARG A 135 6.02 -6.57 -10.45
CA ARG A 135 5.65 -5.19 -10.17
C ARG A 135 6.33 -4.65 -8.91
N THR A 136 6.58 -5.51 -7.93
CA THR A 136 7.31 -5.15 -6.69
C THR A 136 8.81 -5.38 -6.78
N ALA A 137 9.35 -5.83 -7.92
CA ALA A 137 10.77 -6.11 -8.08
C ALA A 137 11.58 -4.81 -8.09
N THR A 138 12.55 -4.68 -7.17
CA THR A 138 13.38 -3.47 -6.96
C THR A 138 14.20 -3.08 -8.20
N VAL A 139 14.49 -4.02 -9.10
CA VAL A 139 15.41 -3.82 -10.24
C VAL A 139 14.74 -3.16 -11.45
N LYS A 140 13.40 -3.10 -11.51
CA LYS A 140 12.69 -2.52 -12.67
C LYS A 140 12.63 -1.00 -12.59
N ALA A 141 12.75 -0.34 -13.74
CA ALA A 141 12.44 1.07 -13.87
C ALA A 141 11.01 1.34 -13.35
N LYS A 142 10.86 2.35 -12.50
CA LYS A 142 9.54 2.78 -12.01
C LYS A 142 8.75 3.31 -13.18
N THR A 143 7.53 2.83 -13.35
CA THR A 143 6.61 3.29 -14.41
C THR A 143 5.35 3.85 -13.76
N GLY A 144 4.68 4.78 -14.41
CA GLY A 144 3.42 5.33 -13.92
C GLY A 144 2.87 6.36 -14.88
N VAL A 145 1.58 6.66 -14.73
CA VAL A 145 0.85 7.62 -15.55
C VAL A 145 0.04 8.56 -14.66
N PHE A 146 0.04 9.84 -14.99
CA PHE A 146 -0.78 10.83 -14.29
C PHE A 146 -2.25 10.65 -14.65
N ALA A 147 -3.14 10.59 -13.65
CA ALA A 147 -4.56 10.36 -13.90
C ALA A 147 -5.33 11.61 -14.37
N GLY A 148 -4.73 12.81 -14.34
CA GLY A 148 -5.47 14.07 -14.50
C GLY A 148 -6.28 14.48 -13.27
N ALA A 149 -6.06 13.81 -12.13
CA ALA A 149 -6.85 13.96 -10.92
C ALA A 149 -5.96 14.34 -9.73
N TYR A 150 -6.57 14.96 -8.73
CA TYR A 150 -5.90 15.43 -7.52
C TYR A 150 -6.63 14.92 -6.28
N ALA A 151 -5.86 14.71 -5.22
CA ALA A 151 -6.36 14.46 -3.88
C ALA A 151 -5.96 15.58 -2.93
N VAL A 152 -6.76 15.82 -1.90
CA VAL A 152 -6.46 16.81 -0.86
C VAL A 152 -5.74 16.13 0.29
N ASN A 153 -4.57 16.65 0.66
CA ASN A 153 -3.84 16.20 1.82
C ASN A 153 -4.50 16.73 3.12
N PRO A 154 -4.95 15.85 4.04
CA PRO A 154 -5.73 16.28 5.21
C PRO A 154 -4.91 17.07 6.25
N ILE A 155 -3.57 17.06 6.17
CA ILE A 155 -2.72 17.80 7.10
C ILE A 155 -2.65 19.29 6.74
N ASN A 156 -2.41 19.59 5.47
CA ASN A 156 -2.11 20.96 5.00
C ASN A 156 -3.14 21.51 4.00
N GLY A 157 -4.10 20.69 3.55
CA GLY A 157 -5.13 21.08 2.59
C GLY A 157 -4.65 21.23 1.16
N GLU A 158 -3.40 20.86 0.85
CA GLU A 158 -2.85 21.00 -0.49
C GLU A 158 -3.40 19.93 -1.44
N GLU A 159 -3.64 20.32 -2.69
CA GLU A 159 -3.95 19.39 -3.77
C GLU A 159 -2.67 18.71 -4.27
N ILE A 160 -2.68 17.39 -4.26
CA ILE A 160 -1.57 16.55 -4.71
C ILE A 160 -2.02 15.65 -5.87
N PRO A 161 -1.21 15.50 -6.94
CA PRO A 161 -1.60 14.72 -8.11
C PRO A 161 -1.75 13.23 -7.78
N ILE A 162 -2.68 12.58 -8.47
CA ILE A 162 -2.91 11.14 -8.38
C ILE A 162 -2.26 10.46 -9.59
N TRP A 163 -1.35 9.54 -9.31
CA TRP A 163 -0.65 8.71 -10.29
C TRP A 163 -1.17 7.28 -10.23
N ILE A 164 -1.17 6.59 -11.38
CA ILE A 164 -1.44 5.17 -11.47
C ILE A 164 -0.12 4.45 -11.69
N SER A 165 0.24 3.52 -10.80
CA SER A 165 1.49 2.79 -10.91
C SER A 165 1.40 1.37 -10.39
N ASP A 166 2.08 0.47 -11.09
CA ASP A 166 2.08 -0.96 -10.82
C ASP A 166 2.81 -1.36 -9.52
N TYR A 167 3.68 -0.50 -8.97
CA TYR A 167 4.36 -0.77 -7.69
C TYR A 167 3.41 -0.73 -6.48
N VAL A 168 2.22 -0.15 -6.64
CA VAL A 168 1.12 -0.23 -5.67
C VAL A 168 0.22 -1.40 -6.02
N LEU A 169 -0.11 -2.20 -5.00
CA LEU A 169 -0.91 -3.41 -5.14
C LEU A 169 -2.29 -3.19 -4.58
N LEU A 170 -3.33 -3.59 -5.30
CA LEU A 170 -4.73 -3.51 -4.85
C LEU A 170 -4.94 -4.24 -3.51
N THR A 171 -4.17 -5.30 -3.29
CA THR A 171 -4.22 -6.15 -2.10
C THR A 171 -3.46 -5.59 -0.90
N TYR A 172 -2.77 -4.46 -1.06
CA TYR A 172 -2.05 -3.80 0.02
C TYR A 172 -2.84 -2.57 0.51
N GLY A 173 -3.27 -2.61 1.77
CA GLY A 173 -4.16 -1.60 2.34
C GLY A 173 -5.46 -1.53 1.54
N THR A 174 -5.71 -0.38 0.94
CA THR A 174 -6.91 -0.08 0.14
C THR A 174 -6.62 -0.06 -1.37
N GLY A 175 -5.39 -0.41 -1.76
CA GLY A 175 -4.93 -0.27 -3.15
C GLY A 175 -4.56 1.16 -3.54
N ALA A 176 -4.44 2.07 -2.58
CA ALA A 176 -3.91 3.41 -2.74
C ALA A 176 -2.91 3.72 -1.62
N ILE A 177 -1.90 4.53 -1.91
CA ILE A 177 -0.95 5.04 -0.92
C ILE A 177 -0.75 6.56 -1.08
N MET A 178 -0.41 7.21 0.02
CA MET A 178 0.28 8.50 -0.03
C MET A 178 1.75 8.25 -0.36
N ALA A 179 2.35 9.08 -1.20
CA ALA A 179 3.78 9.01 -1.46
C ALA A 179 4.51 10.15 -0.75
N VAL A 180 5.53 9.81 0.05
CA VAL A 180 6.34 10.80 0.78
C VAL A 180 7.81 10.65 0.36
N PRO A 181 8.20 11.24 -0.77
CA PRO A 181 9.50 10.98 -1.39
C PRO A 181 10.68 11.22 -0.47
N ALA A 182 10.65 12.26 0.35
CA ALA A 182 11.77 12.56 1.24
C ALA A 182 12.03 11.46 2.29
N HIS A 183 11.07 10.56 2.55
CA HIS A 183 11.11 9.61 3.66
C HIS A 183 10.70 8.16 3.30
N ASP A 184 10.51 7.84 2.01
CA ASP A 184 10.37 6.46 1.49
C ASP A 184 11.21 6.34 0.20
N GLU A 185 12.09 5.34 0.16
CA GLU A 185 13.04 5.14 -0.95
C GLU A 185 12.35 4.90 -2.29
N ARG A 186 11.23 4.17 -2.31
CA ARG A 186 10.50 3.85 -3.55
C ARG A 186 9.82 5.09 -4.10
N ASP A 187 9.25 5.90 -3.21
CA ASP A 187 8.62 7.17 -3.55
C ASP A 187 9.65 8.20 -4.00
N PHE A 188 10.86 8.16 -3.44
CA PHE A 188 11.98 9.01 -3.86
C PHE A 188 12.46 8.69 -5.27
N GLU A 189 12.65 7.40 -5.57
CA GLU A 189 13.01 6.94 -6.92
C GLU A 189 11.93 7.31 -7.94
N PHE A 190 10.66 7.09 -7.60
CA PHE A 190 9.54 7.46 -8.45
C PHE A 190 9.50 8.98 -8.66
N ALA A 191 9.62 9.77 -7.59
CA ALA A 191 9.62 11.23 -7.69
C ALA A 191 10.79 11.76 -8.53
N LYS A 192 11.99 11.19 -8.42
CA LYS A 192 13.12 11.54 -9.29
C LYS A 192 12.86 11.16 -10.75
N ALA A 193 12.32 9.98 -11.01
CA ALA A 193 12.04 9.51 -12.38
C ALA A 193 10.99 10.38 -13.09
N PHE A 194 9.99 10.85 -12.36
CA PHE A 194 8.88 11.65 -12.90
C PHE A 194 8.99 13.15 -12.59
N SER A 195 10.12 13.61 -12.05
CA SER A 195 10.35 15.02 -11.65
C SER A 195 9.25 15.58 -10.73
N LEU A 196 8.77 14.78 -9.78
CA LEU A 196 7.75 15.17 -8.81
C LEU A 196 8.36 15.87 -7.59
N PRO A 197 7.60 16.72 -6.88
CA PRO A 197 8.12 17.44 -5.72
C PRO A 197 8.60 16.49 -4.61
N ILE A 198 9.76 16.79 -4.04
CA ILE A 198 10.33 16.09 -2.88
C ILE A 198 10.35 17.09 -1.71
N ARG A 199 9.45 16.89 -0.74
CA ARG A 199 9.35 17.76 0.44
C ARG A 199 9.88 17.07 1.68
N GLU A 200 10.98 17.59 2.20
CA GLU A 200 11.51 17.14 3.49
C GLU A 200 10.64 17.66 4.63
N VAL A 201 10.18 16.74 5.48
CA VAL A 201 9.36 17.03 6.67
C VAL A 201 9.94 16.46 7.95
N ILE A 202 11.03 15.69 7.88
CA ILE A 202 11.80 15.24 9.03
C ILE A 202 13.24 15.67 8.84
N TYR A 203 13.70 16.55 9.71
CA TYR A 203 15.08 16.97 9.78
C TYR A 203 15.88 16.04 10.69
N SER A 204 17.03 15.58 10.18
CA SER A 204 18.06 14.88 10.94
C SER A 204 19.44 15.26 10.43
N GLN A 205 20.42 15.27 11.34
CA GLN A 205 21.83 15.43 10.97
C GLN A 205 22.39 14.20 10.24
N GLN A 206 21.70 13.06 10.34
CA GLN A 206 22.07 11.83 9.65
C GLN A 206 21.61 11.79 8.19
N SER A 207 20.74 12.71 7.78
CA SER A 207 20.26 12.80 6.40
C SER A 207 21.40 13.14 5.46
N LYS A 208 21.59 12.33 4.41
CA LYS A 208 22.58 12.64 3.37
C LYS A 208 22.03 13.73 2.46
N ARG A 209 22.82 14.80 2.28
CA ARG A 209 22.44 15.95 1.46
C ARG A 209 23.46 16.19 0.36
N VAL A 210 23.00 16.75 -0.76
CA VAL A 210 23.89 17.29 -1.79
C VAL A 210 24.24 18.75 -1.47
N LYS A 211 25.11 19.36 -2.27
CA LYS A 211 25.67 20.70 -1.99
C LYS A 211 24.63 21.82 -1.86
N ASP A 212 23.49 21.69 -2.52
CA ASP A 212 22.40 22.67 -2.47
C ASP A 212 21.50 22.52 -1.22
N GLY A 213 21.79 21.55 -0.35
CA GLY A 213 21.03 21.29 0.88
C GLY A 213 19.85 20.32 0.71
N SER A 214 19.50 19.93 -0.51
CA SER A 214 18.46 18.92 -0.77
C SER A 214 18.94 17.51 -0.41
N LEU A 215 17.99 16.61 -0.18
CA LEU A 215 18.26 15.21 0.15
C LEU A 215 18.87 14.47 -1.04
N ALA A 216 20.02 13.83 -0.81
CA ALA A 216 20.66 12.97 -1.81
C ALA A 216 19.86 11.68 -2.05
N GLU A 217 19.30 11.14 -0.97
CA GLU A 217 18.48 9.93 -0.87
C GLU A 217 17.35 10.14 0.15
N ALA A 218 16.32 9.29 0.12
CA ALA A 218 15.24 9.34 1.12
C ALA A 218 15.80 9.12 2.54
N TYR A 219 15.41 9.97 3.49
CA TYR A 219 15.73 9.78 4.90
C TYR A 219 14.61 9.03 5.61
N VAL A 220 14.81 7.73 5.84
CA VAL A 220 13.83 6.83 6.47
C VAL A 220 13.85 6.86 8.00
N GLY A 221 14.82 7.56 8.61
CA GLY A 221 15.01 7.61 10.06
C GLY A 221 13.99 8.46 10.83
N GLU A 222 14.26 8.62 12.12
CA GLU A 222 13.54 9.49 13.05
C GLU A 222 14.23 10.86 13.13
N GLY A 223 13.47 11.91 13.43
CA GLY A 223 14.04 13.23 13.61
C GLY A 223 13.04 14.23 14.14
N LYS A 224 13.29 15.51 13.86
CA LYS A 224 12.36 16.60 14.20
C LYS A 224 11.54 17.01 13.01
N LEU A 225 10.25 17.20 13.22
CA LEU A 225 9.36 17.65 12.16
C LEU A 225 9.68 19.07 11.73
N ILE A 226 9.78 19.26 10.43
CA ILE A 226 9.87 20.55 9.74
C ILE A 226 8.80 20.59 8.64
N ASN A 227 8.48 21.78 8.11
CA ASN A 227 7.51 21.95 7.02
C ASN A 227 6.15 21.22 7.24
N SER A 228 5.75 21.07 8.50
CA SER A 228 4.59 20.29 8.97
C SER A 228 3.56 21.14 9.74
N GLY A 229 3.55 22.46 9.49
CA GLY A 229 2.63 23.41 10.11
C GLY A 229 2.68 23.37 11.64
N SER A 230 1.52 23.13 12.27
CA SER A 230 1.39 23.08 13.74
C SER A 230 2.17 21.94 14.43
N PHE A 231 2.70 20.99 13.66
CA PHE A 231 3.50 19.88 14.18
C PHE A 231 5.01 20.12 14.10
N ASN A 232 5.45 21.28 13.59
CA ASN A 232 6.86 21.65 13.55
C ASN A 232 7.54 21.59 14.92
N GLY A 233 8.79 21.13 14.95
CA GLY A 233 9.62 21.02 16.15
C GLY A 233 9.36 19.78 17.01
N LEU A 234 8.31 19.01 16.74
CA LEU A 234 8.04 17.76 17.44
C LEU A 234 8.99 16.65 17.00
N ASP A 235 9.38 15.77 17.91
CA ASP A 235 10.04 14.53 17.56
C ASP A 235 9.06 13.57 16.86
N SER A 236 9.51 12.86 15.83
CA SER A 236 8.71 11.96 15.01
C SER A 236 7.83 10.99 15.81
N ALA A 237 8.35 10.39 16.89
CA ALA A 237 7.57 9.50 17.76
C ALA A 237 6.39 10.18 18.46
N ILE A 238 6.57 11.43 18.90
CA ILE A 238 5.52 12.25 19.52
C ILE A 238 4.53 12.71 18.45
N ALA A 239 5.05 13.13 17.29
CA ALA A 239 4.27 13.58 16.16
C ALA A 239 3.31 12.49 15.64
N ARG A 240 3.78 11.24 15.51
CA ARG A 240 2.90 10.12 15.10
C ARG A 240 1.64 10.01 15.96
N LYS A 241 1.79 10.11 17.29
CA LYS A 241 0.66 10.06 18.23
C LYS A 241 -0.25 11.27 18.07
N ARG A 242 0.32 12.49 18.08
CA ARG A 242 -0.44 13.75 17.99
C ARG A 242 -1.19 13.90 16.68
N ILE A 243 -0.55 13.59 15.55
CA ILE A 243 -1.17 13.66 14.22
C ILE A 243 -2.31 12.64 14.12
N THR A 244 -2.09 11.40 14.57
CA THR A 244 -3.15 10.38 14.56
C THR A 244 -4.37 10.81 15.39
N GLU A 245 -4.14 11.39 16.56
CA GLU A 245 -5.22 11.90 17.42
C GLU A 245 -5.92 13.12 16.83
N TRP A 246 -5.18 14.00 16.17
CA TRP A 246 -5.73 15.16 15.47
C TRP A 246 -6.60 14.75 14.28
N LEU A 247 -6.15 13.80 13.46
CA LEU A 247 -6.93 13.23 12.36
C LEU A 247 -8.21 12.56 12.86
N ALA A 248 -8.12 11.82 13.98
CA ALA A 248 -9.29 11.19 14.60
C ALA A 248 -10.32 12.21 15.07
N LYS A 249 -9.90 13.34 15.65
CA LYS A 249 -10.81 14.43 16.05
C LYS A 249 -11.50 15.09 14.86
N LYS A 250 -10.86 15.10 13.69
CA LYS A 250 -11.43 15.62 12.44
C LYS A 250 -12.32 14.61 11.70
N GLY A 251 -12.32 13.34 12.12
CA GLY A 251 -12.95 12.26 11.36
C GLY A 251 -12.21 11.89 10.07
N GLU A 252 -10.97 12.35 9.89
CA GLU A 252 -10.15 12.13 8.68
C GLU A 252 -9.08 11.04 8.89
N GLY A 253 -9.15 10.30 10.00
CA GLY A 253 -8.27 9.16 10.25
C GLY A 253 -8.53 8.50 11.60
N LYS A 254 -7.86 7.38 11.86
CA LYS A 254 -7.94 6.66 13.15
C LYS A 254 -6.72 5.77 13.36
N LYS A 255 -6.44 5.44 14.62
CA LYS A 255 -5.46 4.38 14.95
C LYS A 255 -5.92 3.08 14.28
N SER A 256 -5.01 2.44 13.56
CA SER A 256 -5.30 1.20 12.84
C SER A 256 -4.15 0.21 12.99
N VAL A 257 -4.48 -1.06 12.91
CA VAL A 257 -3.53 -2.16 12.90
C VAL A 257 -3.68 -2.87 11.57
N ASN A 258 -2.56 -3.10 10.89
CA ASN A 258 -2.53 -3.84 9.64
C ASN A 258 -1.66 -5.09 9.78
N TYR A 259 -1.99 -6.13 9.00
CA TYR A 259 -1.23 -7.36 8.90
C TYR A 259 -0.83 -7.60 7.45
N LYS A 260 0.38 -8.10 7.20
CA LYS A 260 0.79 -8.59 5.88
C LYS A 260 0.08 -9.90 5.51
N LEU A 261 -0.31 -10.68 6.51
CA LEU A 261 -1.07 -11.92 6.36
C LEU A 261 -2.34 -11.68 5.53
N ARG A 262 -2.59 -12.57 4.56
CA ARG A 262 -3.82 -12.58 3.75
C ARG A 262 -4.69 -13.77 4.14
N ASP A 263 -5.96 -13.70 3.76
CA ASP A 263 -6.84 -14.86 3.88
C ASP A 263 -6.35 -16.02 3.02
N TRP A 264 -6.60 -17.23 3.48
CA TRP A 264 -6.03 -18.43 2.90
C TRP A 264 -6.95 -19.00 1.83
N VAL A 265 -6.48 -19.03 0.58
CA VAL A 265 -7.21 -19.66 -0.52
C VAL A 265 -7.29 -21.17 -0.26
N PHE A 266 -8.48 -21.70 -0.01
CA PHE A 266 -8.68 -23.11 0.34
C PHE A 266 -9.12 -23.96 -0.86
N SER A 267 -9.99 -23.43 -1.71
CA SER A 267 -10.47 -24.19 -2.89
C SER A 267 -9.38 -24.52 -3.91
N ARG A 268 -9.46 -25.70 -4.53
CA ARG A 268 -8.54 -26.19 -5.57
C ARG A 268 -9.33 -26.77 -6.75
N GLN A 269 -8.92 -26.46 -7.98
CA GLN A 269 -9.48 -27.08 -9.19
C GLN A 269 -8.74 -28.39 -9.47
N ARG A 270 -8.94 -29.38 -8.60
CA ARG A 270 -8.36 -30.72 -8.69
C ARG A 270 -9.42 -31.76 -8.32
N TYR A 271 -9.38 -32.91 -8.99
CA TYR A 271 -10.25 -34.05 -8.67
C TYR A 271 -9.85 -34.71 -7.34
N TRP A 272 -8.56 -34.93 -7.13
CA TRP A 272 -8.06 -35.57 -5.91
C TRP A 272 -7.93 -34.55 -4.78
N GLY A 273 -8.99 -34.44 -3.97
CA GLY A 273 -9.08 -33.54 -2.81
C GLY A 273 -10.41 -33.71 -2.10
N GLU A 274 -10.55 -33.07 -0.94
CA GLU A 274 -11.80 -33.09 -0.18
C GLU A 274 -12.88 -32.23 -0.88
N PRO A 275 -14.11 -32.76 -1.08
CA PRO A 275 -15.21 -31.96 -1.60
C PRO A 275 -15.56 -30.81 -0.66
N ILE A 276 -15.74 -29.60 -1.20
CA ILE A 276 -16.28 -28.47 -0.43
C ILE A 276 -17.79 -28.71 -0.27
N PRO A 277 -18.33 -28.81 0.97
CA PRO A 277 -19.72 -29.19 1.22
C PRO A 277 -20.68 -28.02 1.01
N ILE A 278 -20.72 -27.48 -0.21
CA ILE A 278 -21.59 -26.37 -0.61
C ILE A 278 -22.40 -26.78 -1.85
N ILE A 279 -23.67 -26.40 -1.84
CA ILE A 279 -24.58 -26.54 -2.98
C ILE A 279 -24.94 -25.14 -3.45
N TYR A 280 -24.79 -24.87 -4.74
CA TYR A 280 -25.25 -23.62 -5.36
C TYR A 280 -26.70 -23.80 -5.83
N CYS A 281 -27.63 -23.08 -5.21
CA CYS A 281 -29.03 -23.06 -5.59
C CYS A 281 -29.35 -21.73 -6.29
N SER A 282 -29.92 -21.79 -7.50
CA SER A 282 -30.27 -20.57 -8.27
C SER A 282 -31.28 -19.64 -7.58
N ARG A 283 -31.96 -20.11 -6.52
CA ARG A 283 -32.89 -19.33 -5.71
C ARG A 283 -32.34 -18.91 -4.35
N CYS A 284 -31.49 -19.73 -3.72
CA CYS A 284 -31.05 -19.52 -2.34
C CYS A 284 -29.63 -18.95 -2.24
N GLY A 285 -28.86 -18.98 -3.34
CA GLY A 285 -27.40 -18.85 -3.33
C GLY A 285 -26.71 -20.19 -3.49
#